data_AF-A0A6I2UAD5-F1
#
_entry.id   AF-A0A6I2UAD5-F1
#
_cell.length_a   1.000
_cell.length_b   1.000
_cell.length_c   1.000
_cell.angle_alpha   90.00
_cell.angle_beta   90.00
_cell.angle_gamma   90.00
#
_symmetry.space_group_name_H-M   'P 1'
#
loop_
_entity.id
_entity.type
_entity.pdbx_description
1 polymer ?
#
loop_
_entity_poly.entity_id
_entity_poly.type
_entity_poly.pdbx_seq_one_letter_code
_entity_poly.pdbx_strand_id
1 'polypeptide(L)'
;MDCCIDAKVKMIYLQDSDDIIDQYIGFCRVCNDQVALNGRTLKAVKEIIRICRDRNLLREYLSERETEVEEIMLTLFDQEHVWNIERNNIRAAALAEGRSEGINQGILQKETQVVLKMFKHNMPVEDIADISELSVEEVNDILKKAMVIH
;
A
#
# COMPACT_ATOMS: atom_id res chain seq x y z
N MET A 1 18.79 23.38 22.84
CA MET A 1 19.55 23.75 21.63
C MET A 1 18.54 23.85 20.51
N ASP A 2 18.08 25.05 20.20
CA ASP A 2 17.13 25.24 19.10
C ASP A 2 17.93 25.26 17.80
N CYS A 3 17.73 24.23 16.99
CA CYS A 3 18.32 24.13 15.66
C CYS A 3 17.50 25.02 14.71
N CYS A 4 18.02 26.19 14.37
CA CYS A 4 17.40 27.08 13.40
C CYS A 4 17.75 26.58 11.99
N ILE A 5 16.78 26.09 11.23
CA ILE A 5 16.95 25.81 9.80
C ILE A 5 16.60 27.09 9.04
N ASP A 6 17.59 27.70 8.41
CA ASP A 6 17.38 28.80 7.47
C ASP A 6 17.20 28.22 6.06
N ALA A 7 16.02 28.44 5.48
CA ALA A 7 15.63 27.87 4.19
C ALA A 7 15.16 28.98 3.24
N LYS A 8 15.76 29.01 2.04
CA LYS A 8 15.34 29.91 0.97
C LYS A 8 14.54 29.15 -0.07
N VAL A 9 13.24 29.45 -0.17
CA VAL A 9 12.33 28.85 -1.14
C VAL A 9 12.17 29.74 -2.36
N LYS A 10 12.22 29.16 -3.56
CA LYS A 10 11.77 29.80 -4.80
C LYS A 10 10.51 29.07 -5.25
N MET A 11 9.41 29.81 -5.35
CA MET A 11 8.11 29.27 -5.75
C MET A 11 7.78 29.74 -7.16
N ILE A 12 7.29 28.81 -7.97
CA ILE A 12 6.69 29.10 -9.27
C ILE A 12 5.19 29.17 -9.05
N TYR A 13 4.58 30.28 -9.47
CA TYR A 13 3.15 30.51 -9.35
C TYR A 13 2.56 30.67 -10.74
N LEU A 14 1.28 30.29 -10.90
CA LEU A 14 0.54 30.62 -12.10
C LEU A 14 0.43 32.16 -12.19
N GLN A 15 1.05 32.76 -13.21
CA GLN A 15 0.88 34.16 -13.55
C GLN A 15 -0.17 34.28 -14.66
N ASP A 16 -0.74 35.47 -14.86
CA ASP A 16 -1.57 35.77 -16.04
C ASP A 16 -0.65 36.02 -17.26
N SER A 17 0.26 35.08 -17.52
CA SER A 17 1.19 35.10 -18.64
C SER A 17 0.91 33.91 -19.55
N ASP A 18 1.23 34.05 -20.83
CA ASP A 18 1.08 32.99 -21.83
C ASP A 18 2.39 32.18 -21.98
N ASP A 19 3.24 32.18 -20.96
CA ASP A 19 4.50 31.45 -21.01
C ASP A 19 4.30 29.93 -20.84
N ILE A 20 5.31 29.17 -21.27
CA ILE A 20 5.26 27.70 -21.27
C ILE A 20 5.11 27.11 -19.86
N ILE A 21 5.57 27.81 -18.83
CA ILE A 21 5.52 27.36 -17.44
C ILE A 21 4.08 27.51 -16.92
N ASP A 22 3.43 28.65 -17.18
CA ASP A 22 2.04 28.90 -16.82
C ASP A 22 1.10 27.96 -17.56
N GLN A 23 1.34 27.71 -18.86
CA GLN A 23 0.58 26.73 -19.63
C GLN A 23 0.72 25.31 -19.05
N TYR A 24 1.92 24.92 -18.62
CA TYR A 24 2.15 23.62 -17.97
C TYR A 24 1.44 23.52 -16.60
N ILE A 25 1.52 24.56 -15.76
CA ILE A 25 0.80 24.59 -14.47
C ILE A 25 -0.70 24.50 -14.70
N GLY A 26 -1.23 25.23 -15.69
CA GLY A 26 -2.63 25.16 -16.10
C GLY A 26 -3.04 23.75 -16.52
N PHE A 27 -2.22 23.10 -17.35
CA PHE A 27 -2.42 21.71 -17.76
C PHE A 27 -2.43 20.75 -16.56
N CYS A 28 -1.47 20.87 -15.63
CA CYS A 28 -1.43 20.04 -14.43
C CYS A 28 -2.68 20.17 -13.58
N ARG A 29 -3.22 21.39 -13.44
CA ARG A 29 -4.49 21.62 -12.72
C ARG A 29 -5.66 20.91 -13.41
N VAL A 30 -5.79 21.08 -14.73
CA VAL A 30 -6.84 20.42 -15.52
C VAL A 30 -6.73 18.89 -15.40
N CYS A 31 -5.52 18.34 -15.50
CA CYS A 31 -5.27 16.91 -15.35
C CYS A 31 -5.73 16.40 -13.98
N ASN A 32 -5.30 17.07 -12.90
CA ASN A 32 -5.68 16.71 -11.53
C ASN A 32 -7.20 16.78 -11.32
N ASP A 33 -7.85 17.84 -11.78
CA ASP A 33 -9.30 18.03 -11.64
C ASP A 33 -10.08 16.93 -12.38
N GLN A 34 -9.67 16.59 -13.61
CA GLN A 34 -10.36 15.57 -14.40
C GLN A 34 -10.09 14.15 -13.89
N VAL A 35 -8.88 13.86 -13.40
CA VAL A 35 -8.57 12.58 -12.74
C VAL A 35 -9.35 12.44 -11.44
N ALA A 36 -9.52 13.51 -10.67
CA ALA A 36 -10.34 13.48 -9.45
C ALA A 36 -11.83 13.26 -9.76
N LEU A 37 -12.35 13.87 -10.83
CA LEU A 37 -13.77 13.80 -11.20
C LEU A 37 -14.16 12.49 -11.91
N ASN A 38 -13.36 12.06 -12.88
CA ASN A 38 -13.70 10.96 -13.79
C ASN A 38 -12.79 9.74 -13.61
N GLY A 39 -11.89 9.77 -12.61
CA GLY A 39 -10.83 8.77 -12.47
C GLY A 39 -9.82 8.83 -13.60
N ARG A 40 -8.94 7.82 -13.66
CA ARG A 40 -7.99 7.63 -14.75
C ARG A 40 -8.67 6.86 -15.88
N THR A 41 -9.50 7.56 -16.65
CA THR A 41 -10.35 6.96 -17.69
C THR A 41 -10.17 7.67 -19.03
N LEU A 42 -10.57 7.01 -20.12
CA LEU A 42 -10.64 7.64 -21.45
C LEU A 42 -11.48 8.91 -21.46
N LYS A 43 -12.55 8.94 -20.66
CA LYS A 43 -13.38 10.14 -20.50
C LYS A 43 -12.57 11.30 -19.89
N ALA A 44 -11.77 11.02 -18.85
CA ALA A 44 -10.91 12.03 -18.25
C ALA A 44 -9.89 12.57 -19.25
N VAL A 45 -9.22 11.69 -20.01
CA VAL A 45 -8.24 12.11 -21.04
C VAL A 45 -8.89 13.02 -22.09
N LYS A 46 -10.05 12.64 -22.64
CA LYS A 46 -10.77 13.45 -23.62
C LYS A 46 -11.18 14.82 -23.06
N GLU A 47 -11.64 14.88 -21.82
CA GLU A 47 -11.98 16.16 -21.17
C GLU A 47 -10.75 17.01 -20.89
N ILE A 48 -9.61 16.41 -20.51
CA ILE A 48 -8.34 17.13 -20.33
C ILE A 48 -7.94 17.81 -21.64
N ILE A 49 -7.89 17.06 -22.73
CA ILE A 49 -7.53 17.59 -24.05
C ILE A 49 -8.49 18.69 -24.49
N ARG A 50 -9.81 18.45 -24.37
CA ARG A 50 -10.84 19.45 -24.70
C ARG A 50 -10.65 20.75 -23.91
N ILE A 51 -10.48 20.67 -22.60
CA ILE A 51 -10.31 21.84 -21.73
C ILE A 51 -8.99 22.56 -22.04
N CYS A 52 -7.90 21.83 -22.30
CA CYS A 52 -6.61 22.43 -22.64
C CYS A 52 -6.71 23.21 -23.95
N ARG A 53 -7.36 22.65 -24.97
CA ARG A 53 -7.64 23.36 -26.23
C ARG A 53 -8.50 24.60 -26.01
N ASP A 54 -9.59 24.48 -25.27
CA ASP A 54 -10.53 25.59 -25.04
C ASP A 54 -9.88 26.74 -24.24
N ARG A 55 -8.83 26.44 -23.45
CA ARG A 55 -8.06 27.42 -22.65
C ARG A 55 -6.72 27.80 -23.27
N ASN A 56 -6.40 27.35 -24.49
CA ASN A 56 -5.10 27.53 -25.14
C ASN A 56 -3.88 27.06 -24.31
N LEU A 57 -4.06 26.03 -23.48
CA LEU A 57 -2.96 25.43 -22.73
C LEU A 57 -2.17 24.47 -23.62
N LEU A 58 -0.83 24.61 -23.63
CA LEU A 58 0.08 23.80 -24.44
C LEU A 58 -0.28 23.82 -25.93
N ARG A 59 -0.79 24.97 -26.41
CA ARG A 59 -1.44 25.10 -27.72
C ARG A 59 -0.57 24.59 -28.87
N GLU A 60 0.68 25.05 -28.93
CA GLU A 60 1.60 24.66 -30.00
C GLU A 60 1.84 23.13 -29.98
N TYR A 61 2.07 22.57 -28.80
CA TYR A 61 2.35 21.15 -28.63
C TYR A 61 1.15 20.27 -28.97
N LEU A 62 -0.04 20.60 -28.45
CA LEU A 62 -1.25 19.83 -28.71
C LEU A 62 -1.70 19.91 -30.17
N SER A 63 -1.45 21.03 -30.85
CA SER A 63 -1.85 21.20 -32.26
C SER A 63 -1.23 20.17 -33.21
N GLU A 64 -0.05 19.64 -32.90
CA GLU A 64 0.64 18.62 -33.69
C GLU A 64 0.59 17.22 -33.06
N ARG A 65 0.42 17.14 -31.74
CA ARG A 65 0.68 15.91 -30.95
C ARG A 65 -0.51 15.42 -30.13
N GLU A 66 -1.72 15.98 -30.31
CA GLU A 66 -2.90 15.64 -29.52
C GLU A 66 -3.13 14.12 -29.38
N THR A 67 -3.13 13.40 -30.50
CA THR A 67 -3.34 11.94 -30.52
C THR A 67 -2.26 11.19 -29.75
N GLU A 68 -1.00 11.60 -29.89
CA GLU A 68 0.13 10.98 -29.19
C GLU A 68 0.03 11.22 -27.68
N VAL A 69 -0.39 12.42 -27.26
CA VAL A 69 -0.61 12.74 -25.85
C VAL A 69 -1.78 11.94 -25.27
N GLU A 70 -2.90 11.83 -25.99
CA GLU A 70 -4.04 10.99 -25.59
C GLU A 70 -3.60 9.52 -25.40
N GLU A 71 -2.87 8.96 -26.36
CA GLU A 71 -2.38 7.58 -26.32
C GLU A 71 -1.40 7.33 -25.16
N ILE A 72 -0.46 8.24 -24.92
CA ILE A 72 0.48 8.16 -23.79
C ILE A 72 -0.28 8.22 -22.46
N MET A 73 -1.22 9.16 -22.30
CA MET A 73 -2.00 9.28 -21.07
C MET A 73 -2.82 8.03 -20.77
N LEU A 74 -3.49 7.49 -21.79
CA LEU A 74 -4.27 6.26 -21.66
C LEU A 74 -3.38 5.08 -21.24
N THR A 75 -2.24 4.93 -21.90
CA THR A 75 -1.28 3.87 -21.60
C THR A 75 -0.78 3.97 -20.15
N LEU A 76 -0.44 5.17 -19.68
CA LEU A 76 0.01 5.38 -18.30
C LEU A 76 -1.12 5.12 -17.29
N PHE A 77 -2.35 5.50 -17.60
CA PHE A 77 -3.51 5.27 -16.75
C PHE A 77 -3.83 3.78 -16.60
N ASP A 78 -3.76 3.01 -17.69
CA ASP A 78 -3.94 1.55 -17.67
C ASP A 78 -2.82 0.87 -16.88
N GLN A 79 -1.56 1.25 -17.10
CA GLN A 79 -0.43 0.71 -16.33
C GLN A 79 -0.57 0.97 -14.83
N GLU A 80 -0.97 2.19 -14.43
CA GLU A 80 -1.18 2.52 -13.02
C GLU A 80 -2.35 1.73 -12.43
N HIS A 81 -3.42 1.51 -13.20
CA HIS A 81 -4.55 0.69 -12.77
C HIS A 81 -4.15 -0.75 -12.50
N VAL A 82 -3.41 -1.36 -13.44
CA VAL A 82 -2.87 -2.73 -13.29
C VAL A 82 -1.95 -2.82 -12.07
N TRP A 83 -1.05 -1.86 -11.89
CA TRP A 83 -0.14 -1.82 -10.74
C TRP A 83 -0.90 -1.70 -9.40
N ASN A 84 -1.98 -0.92 -9.37
CA ASN A 84 -2.82 -0.78 -8.19
C ASN A 84 -3.55 -2.08 -7.83
N ILE A 85 -4.10 -2.78 -8.84
CA ILE A 85 -4.71 -4.10 -8.65
C ILE A 85 -3.68 -5.07 -8.06
N GLU A 86 -2.51 -5.17 -8.68
CA GLU A 86 -1.46 -6.10 -8.25
C GLU A 86 -1.02 -5.82 -6.80
N ARG A 87 -0.77 -4.54 -6.48
CA ARG A 87 -0.42 -4.12 -5.12
C ARG A 87 -1.50 -4.47 -4.10
N ASN A 88 -2.78 -4.31 -4.47
CA ASN A 88 -3.89 -4.65 -3.59
C ASN A 88 -4.01 -6.17 -3.40
N ASN A 89 -3.79 -6.96 -4.45
CA ASN A 89 -3.76 -8.42 -4.37
C ASN A 89 -2.63 -8.91 -3.45
N ILE A 90 -1.41 -8.38 -3.61
CA ILE A 90 -0.27 -8.69 -2.75
C ILE A 90 -0.58 -8.34 -1.29
N ARG A 91 -1.15 -7.15 -1.03
CA ARG A 91 -1.57 -6.75 0.33
C ARG A 91 -2.63 -7.68 0.91
N ALA A 92 -3.63 -8.05 0.11
CA ALA A 92 -4.70 -8.94 0.54
C ALA A 92 -4.17 -10.33 0.89
N ALA A 93 -3.27 -10.88 0.05
CA ALA A 93 -2.60 -12.15 0.28
C ALA A 93 -1.74 -12.11 1.56
N ALA A 94 -0.88 -11.10 1.70
CA ALA A 94 -0.03 -10.93 2.88
C ALA A 94 -0.86 -10.79 4.18
N LEU A 95 -1.99 -10.08 4.12
CA LEU A 95 -2.88 -9.93 5.26
C LEU A 95 -3.62 -11.24 5.60
N ALA A 96 -4.00 -12.04 4.58
CA ALA A 96 -4.60 -13.34 4.79
C ALA A 96 -3.60 -14.33 5.41
N GLU A 97 -2.39 -14.39 4.89
CA GLU A 97 -1.30 -15.20 5.43
C GLU A 97 -0.94 -14.80 6.87
N GLY A 98 -0.76 -13.50 7.11
CA GLY A 98 -0.48 -12.99 8.45
C GLY A 98 -1.60 -13.28 9.46
N ARG A 99 -2.87 -13.28 9.02
CA ARG A 99 -3.99 -13.70 9.88
C ARG A 99 -3.95 -15.19 10.20
N SER A 100 -3.70 -16.03 9.19
CA SER A 100 -3.57 -17.48 9.38
C SER A 100 -2.44 -17.82 10.34
N GLU A 101 -1.27 -17.21 10.11
CA GLU A 101 -0.09 -17.40 10.96
C GLU A 101 -0.35 -16.89 12.38
N GLY A 102 -0.96 -15.72 12.54
CA GLY A 102 -1.31 -15.18 13.85
C GLY A 102 -2.30 -16.05 14.63
N ILE A 103 -3.28 -16.65 13.96
CA ILE A 103 -4.20 -17.61 14.59
C ILE A 103 -3.44 -18.86 15.05
N ASN A 104 -2.62 -19.45 14.17
CA ASN A 104 -1.84 -20.64 14.50
C ASN A 104 -0.88 -20.38 15.66
N GLN A 105 -0.16 -19.26 15.65
CA GLN A 105 0.71 -18.85 16.74
C GLN A 105 -0.07 -18.64 18.04
N GLY A 106 -1.25 -18.03 17.98
CA GLY A 106 -2.10 -17.82 19.15
C GLY A 106 -2.60 -19.15 19.77
N ILE A 107 -2.97 -20.11 18.92
CA ILE A 107 -3.36 -21.47 19.35
C ILE A 107 -2.17 -22.15 20.02
N LEU A 108 -1.01 -22.20 19.35
CA LEU A 108 0.20 -22.85 19.87
C LEU A 108 0.68 -22.22 21.19
N GLN A 109 0.61 -20.89 21.30
CA GLN A 109 0.95 -20.18 22.54
C GLN A 109 0.00 -20.57 23.68
N LYS A 110 -1.30 -20.68 23.40
CA LYS A 110 -2.29 -21.08 24.39
C LYS A 110 -2.08 -22.53 24.83
N GLU A 111 -1.85 -23.44 23.90
CA GLU A 111 -1.52 -24.85 24.19
C GLU A 111 -0.26 -24.95 25.06
N THR A 112 0.80 -24.26 24.67
CA THR A 112 2.04 -24.17 25.45
C THR A 112 1.79 -23.67 26.87
N GLN A 113 0.98 -22.61 27.03
CA GLN A 113 0.65 -22.09 28.36
C GLN A 113 -0.16 -23.07 29.21
N VAL A 114 -1.08 -23.83 28.61
CA VAL A 114 -1.87 -24.85 29.30
C VAL A 114 -0.97 -25.98 29.80
N VAL A 115 -0.12 -26.54 28.93
CA VAL A 115 0.87 -27.56 29.27
C VAL A 115 1.77 -27.10 30.41
N LEU A 116 2.32 -25.88 30.31
CA LEU A 116 3.17 -25.32 31.37
C LEU A 116 2.44 -25.13 32.70
N LYS A 117 1.14 -24.75 32.67
CA LYS A 117 0.33 -24.63 33.88
C LYS A 117 0.05 -25.98 34.53
N MET A 118 -0.27 -27.01 33.75
CA MET A 118 -0.51 -28.37 34.26
C MET A 118 0.77 -28.95 34.88
N PHE A 119 1.91 -28.78 34.20
CA PHE A 119 3.20 -29.20 34.72
C PHE A 119 3.57 -28.51 36.04
N LYS A 120 3.31 -27.19 36.14
CA LYS A 120 3.50 -26.42 37.39
C LYS A 120 2.61 -26.89 38.55
N HIS A 121 1.52 -27.60 38.27
CA HIS A 121 0.66 -28.22 39.28
C HIS A 121 1.05 -29.68 39.57
N ASN A 122 2.26 -30.09 39.18
CA ASN A 122 2.82 -31.43 39.41
C ASN A 122 2.01 -32.55 38.75
N MET A 123 1.29 -32.26 37.67
CA MET A 123 0.62 -33.29 36.88
C MET A 123 1.68 -34.14 36.13
N PRO A 124 1.56 -35.48 36.12
CA PRO A 124 2.43 -36.36 35.35
C PRO A 124 2.43 -36.02 33.86
N VAL A 125 3.57 -36.22 33.19
CA VAL A 125 3.73 -35.85 31.77
C VAL A 125 2.80 -36.68 30.88
N GLU A 126 2.56 -37.93 31.26
CA GLU A 126 1.65 -38.85 30.58
C GLU A 126 0.20 -38.36 30.65
N ASP A 127 -0.23 -37.85 31.81
CA ASP A 127 -1.58 -37.29 31.98
C ASP A 127 -1.74 -35.95 31.25
N ILE A 128 -0.68 -35.12 31.20
CA ILE A 128 -0.68 -33.88 30.42
C ILE A 128 -0.80 -34.18 28.93
N ALA A 129 -0.07 -35.18 28.44
CA ALA A 129 -0.10 -35.64 27.06
C ALA A 129 -1.51 -36.11 26.67
N ASP A 130 -2.13 -36.95 27.52
CA ASP A 130 -3.50 -37.41 27.32
C ASP A 130 -4.52 -36.26 27.30
N ILE A 131 -4.51 -35.37 28.31
CA ILE A 131 -5.46 -34.26 28.42
C ILE A 131 -5.28 -33.21 27.31
N SER A 132 -4.05 -32.98 26.87
CA SER A 132 -3.75 -31.97 25.84
C SER A 132 -3.81 -32.54 24.43
N GLU A 133 -4.12 -33.84 24.27
CA GLU A 133 -4.11 -34.57 23.01
C GLU A 133 -2.76 -34.45 22.26
N LEU A 134 -1.66 -34.42 23.01
CA LEU A 134 -0.28 -34.35 22.50
C LEU A 134 0.46 -35.64 22.79
N SER A 135 1.52 -35.91 22.03
CA SER A 135 2.46 -36.97 22.40
C SER A 135 3.30 -36.56 23.61
N VAL A 136 3.78 -37.55 24.37
CA VAL A 136 4.74 -37.34 25.47
C VAL A 136 6.01 -36.62 24.97
N GLU A 137 6.41 -36.88 23.73
CA GLU A 137 7.55 -36.23 23.08
C GLU A 137 7.31 -34.73 22.87
N GLU A 138 6.14 -34.35 22.34
CA GLU A 138 5.76 -32.95 22.12
C GLU A 138 5.65 -32.17 23.43
N VAL A 139 5.05 -32.77 24.47
CA VAL A 139 4.99 -32.17 25.81
C VAL A 139 6.40 -31.92 26.35
N ASN A 140 7.29 -32.91 26.25
CA ASN A 140 8.67 -32.76 26.70
C ASN A 140 9.43 -31.68 25.91
N ASP A 141 9.20 -31.55 24.62
CA ASP A 141 9.82 -30.51 23.80
C ASP A 141 9.32 -29.11 24.15
N ILE A 142 8.03 -28.95 24.46
CA ILE A 142 7.46 -27.71 24.98
C ILE A 142 8.14 -27.34 26.32
N LEU A 143 8.26 -28.30 27.24
CA LEU A 143 8.89 -28.08 28.54
C LEU A 143 10.38 -27.72 28.41
N LYS A 144 11.14 -28.44 27.57
CA LYS A 144 12.55 -28.14 27.28
C LYS A 144 12.73 -26.74 26.72
N LYS A 145 11.93 -26.35 25.71
CA LYS A 145 11.99 -25.01 25.10
C LYS A 145 11.71 -23.92 26.12
N ALA A 146 10.77 -24.14 27.04
CA ALA A 146 10.47 -23.18 28.10
C ALA A 146 11.58 -23.06 29.15
N MET A 147 12.32 -24.15 29.42
CA MET A 147 13.47 -24.15 30.36
C MET A 147 14.74 -23.49 29.80
N VAL A 148 14.85 -23.31 28.48
CA VAL A 148 16.02 -22.68 27.82
C VAL A 148 15.94 -21.13 27.84
N ILE A 149 14.79 -20.56 28.24
CA ILE A 149 14.55 -19.10 28.27
C ILE A 149 14.85 -18.48 29.66
N HIS A 150 15.35 -19.26 30.62
CA HIS A 150 15.81 -18.82 31.94
C HIS A 150 17.25 -19.25 32.19
#